data_AF-A0A9E2R9H3-F1
#
_entry.id   AF-A0A9E2R9H3-F1
#
_cell.length_a   1.000
_cell.length_b   1.000
_cell.length_c   1.000
_cell.angle_alpha   90.00
_cell.angle_beta   90.00
_cell.angle_gamma   90.00
#
_symmetry.space_group_name_H-M   'P 1'
#
loop_
_entity.id
_entity.type
_entity.pdbx_description
1 polymer ?
#
loop_
_entity_poly.entity_id
_entity_poly.type
_entity_poly.pdbx_seq_one_letter_code
_entity_poly.pdbx_strand_id
1 'polypeptide(L)'
;MIAAFTDQCPLQGTCSECGMEFEWANLLRADRRQLPWLFEHTRHPVRGVLGTLWKSLFPGRFWNAVQMWHVPRVGRLWLYVALCGGVFLLLVSMLMAAIDIGVYYVAGGFVVRGIRTTSPEYWWQVVEQLILYPFAHEEWWGAAWSVKGMSLNTDFMLMPIGCFWGMNLSWPVMMLLLSDSRLEAKVKRTHVLRGWAYSLWWGMVITIMLLVLRTGILATDICDSMGWTWMKMQLINARNWGWQVLLSYDIAYGIALTLVLALYVWTARWWWVVIVRYWRFSRPGLVYWLIFAVSLLALLIPGVPGSYELLPMLNRWNW
;
A
#
# COMPACT_ATOMS: atom_id res chain seq x y z
N MET A 1 21.70 40.27 29.94
CA MET A 1 22.37 41.20 29.01
C MET A 1 21.58 41.19 27.70
N ILE A 2 20.63 42.12 27.52
CA ILE A 2 19.81 42.26 26.30
C ILE A 2 19.99 43.70 25.84
N ALA A 3 21.00 43.96 25.02
CA ALA A 3 21.34 45.30 24.52
C ALA A 3 21.76 45.29 23.04
N ALA A 4 21.29 44.32 22.25
CA ALA A 4 21.70 44.14 20.84
C ALA A 4 20.53 44.17 19.84
N PHE A 5 19.34 44.66 20.23
CA PHE A 5 18.18 44.75 19.33
C PHE A 5 18.19 45.99 18.42
N THR A 6 19.18 46.87 18.54
CA THR A 6 19.17 48.17 17.85
C THR A 6 19.57 48.11 16.38
N ASP A 7 20.37 47.13 15.96
CA ASP A 7 21.02 47.20 14.63
C ASP A 7 20.55 46.15 13.62
N GLN A 8 20.00 45.00 14.05
CA GLN A 8 19.44 43.98 13.14
C GLN A 8 18.24 43.28 13.79
N CYS A 9 17.08 43.31 13.13
CA CYS A 9 15.92 42.51 13.54
C CYS A 9 16.17 41.05 13.11
N PRO A 10 16.44 40.11 14.03
CA PRO A 10 16.75 38.75 13.64
C PRO A 10 15.52 38.13 12.98
N LEU A 11 15.62 37.76 11.70
CA LEU A 11 14.53 37.07 11.00
C LEU A 11 14.44 35.58 11.37
N GLN A 12 15.52 35.05 11.95
CA GLN A 12 15.66 33.67 12.39
C GLN A 12 15.90 33.63 13.90
N GLY A 13 15.38 32.60 14.56
CA GLY A 13 15.58 32.32 15.98
C GLY A 13 15.82 30.84 16.21
N THR A 14 16.49 30.50 17.31
CA THR A 14 16.65 29.11 17.76
C THR A 14 15.87 28.92 19.05
N CYS A 15 15.03 27.90 19.11
CA CYS A 15 14.27 27.61 20.33
C CYS A 15 15.23 27.18 21.45
N SER A 16 15.23 27.90 22.58
CA SER A 16 16.09 27.58 23.73
C SER A 16 15.80 26.21 24.35
N GLU A 17 14.59 25.69 24.20
CA GLU A 17 14.26 24.36 24.70
C GLU A 17 14.78 23.26 23.78
N CYS A 18 14.51 23.35 22.48
CA CYS A 18 14.71 22.23 21.53
C CYS A 18 15.81 22.42 20.50
N GLY A 19 16.47 23.58 20.46
CA GLY A 19 17.51 23.87 19.46
C GLY A 19 17.00 23.99 18.02
N MET A 20 15.68 24.03 17.81
CA MET A 20 15.11 24.13 16.47
C MET A 20 15.17 25.56 15.96
N GLU A 21 15.78 25.72 14.79
CA GLU A 21 15.74 26.96 14.01
C GLU A 21 14.33 27.22 13.47
N PHE A 22 13.85 28.45 13.63
CA PHE A 22 12.57 28.91 13.10
C PHE A 22 12.69 30.35 12.59
N GLU A 23 11.80 30.75 11.69
CA GLU A 23 11.67 32.15 11.29
C GLU A 23 10.61 32.84 12.13
N TRP A 24 10.90 34.04 12.64
CA TRP A 24 9.95 34.83 13.45
C TRP A 24 8.66 35.13 12.68
N ALA A 25 8.75 35.29 11.36
CA ALA A 25 7.58 35.45 10.50
C ALA A 25 6.58 34.29 10.62
N ASN A 26 7.05 33.04 10.80
CA ASN A 26 6.18 31.87 10.94
C ASN A 26 5.49 31.80 12.32
N LEU A 27 6.07 32.46 13.32
CA LEU A 27 5.44 32.62 14.63
C LEU A 27 4.40 33.73 14.61
N LEU A 28 4.71 34.88 14.02
CA LEU A 28 3.83 36.06 14.00
C LEU A 28 2.64 35.90 13.04
N ARG A 29 2.81 35.15 11.94
CA ARG A 29 1.77 34.96 10.92
C ARG A 29 1.15 33.56 11.00
N ALA A 30 -0.02 33.48 11.64
CA ALA A 30 -0.76 32.23 11.80
C ALA A 30 -1.19 31.60 10.47
N ASP A 31 -1.39 32.40 9.41
CA ASP A 31 -1.70 31.93 8.06
C ASP A 31 -0.55 31.11 7.44
N ARG A 32 0.70 31.46 7.74
CA ARG A 32 1.88 30.70 7.27
C ARG A 32 2.00 29.31 7.88
N ARG A 33 1.32 29.06 9.01
CA ARG A 33 1.26 27.73 9.64
C ARG A 33 0.26 26.80 8.94
N GLN A 34 -0.54 27.31 8.00
CA GLN A 34 -1.50 26.52 7.25
C GLN A 34 -0.99 26.26 5.84
N LEU A 35 -0.85 24.98 5.52
CA LEU A 35 -0.47 24.52 4.19
C LEU A 35 -1.76 24.20 3.41
N PRO A 36 -2.19 25.02 2.43
CA PRO A 36 -3.52 24.87 1.81
C PRO A 36 -3.69 23.57 1.02
N TRP A 37 -2.58 22.95 0.60
CA TRP A 37 -2.56 21.66 -0.09
C TRP A 37 -2.54 20.47 0.87
N LEU A 38 -2.23 20.67 2.16
CA LEU A 38 -2.16 19.60 3.15
C LEU A 38 -3.56 19.25 3.65
N PHE A 39 -3.92 17.97 3.63
CA PHE A 39 -5.24 17.47 4.01
C PHE A 39 -5.66 17.92 5.42
N GLU A 40 -4.70 17.97 6.35
CA GLU A 40 -4.95 18.42 7.72
C GLU A 40 -5.42 19.88 7.81
N HIS A 41 -5.00 20.74 6.88
CA HIS A 41 -5.23 22.19 6.97
C HIS A 41 -6.32 22.69 6.02
N THR A 42 -6.56 21.99 4.90
CA THR A 42 -7.52 22.46 3.89
C THR A 42 -8.99 22.48 4.37
N ARG A 43 -9.82 23.34 3.78
CA ARG A 43 -11.28 23.27 3.93
C ARG A 43 -11.93 22.36 2.88
N HIS A 44 -11.22 22.04 1.81
CA HIS A 44 -11.73 21.25 0.67
C HIS A 44 -11.08 19.85 0.68
N PRO A 45 -11.74 18.82 1.24
CA PRO A 45 -11.11 17.53 1.54
C PRO A 45 -10.51 16.88 0.29
N VAL A 46 -11.24 16.84 -0.82
CA VAL A 46 -10.78 16.25 -2.09
C VAL A 46 -9.51 16.95 -2.60
N ARG A 47 -9.50 18.28 -2.66
CA ARG A 47 -8.31 19.06 -3.08
C ARG A 47 -7.14 18.87 -2.13
N GLY A 48 -7.40 18.69 -0.82
CA GLY A 48 -6.37 18.37 0.17
C GLY A 48 -5.80 16.98 0.03
N VAL A 49 -6.63 15.97 -0.25
CA VAL A 49 -6.18 14.60 -0.52
C VAL A 49 -5.26 14.64 -1.74
N LEU A 50 -5.75 15.14 -2.88
CA LEU A 50 -4.96 15.22 -4.13
C LEU A 50 -3.69 16.05 -3.96
N GLY A 51 -3.77 17.20 -3.27
CA GLY A 51 -2.61 18.05 -2.99
C GLY A 51 -1.57 17.37 -2.10
N THR A 52 -2.02 16.64 -1.09
CA THR A 52 -1.15 15.86 -0.19
C THR A 52 -0.49 14.71 -0.94
N LEU A 53 -1.27 13.94 -1.72
CA LEU A 53 -0.78 12.83 -2.56
C LEU A 53 0.29 13.30 -3.55
N TRP A 54 0.01 14.39 -4.27
CA TRP A 54 0.95 14.90 -5.26
C TRP A 54 2.26 15.38 -4.63
N LYS A 55 2.20 16.00 -3.45
CA LYS A 55 3.40 16.47 -2.75
C LYS A 55 4.14 15.32 -2.07
N SER A 56 3.45 14.31 -1.55
CA SER A 56 4.06 13.17 -0.85
C SER A 56 4.89 12.28 -1.77
N LEU A 57 4.63 12.27 -3.09
CA LEU A 57 5.50 11.67 -4.11
C LEU A 57 6.98 12.01 -3.93
N PHE A 58 7.28 13.24 -3.50
CA PHE A 58 8.62 13.76 -3.34
C PHE A 58 8.92 14.01 -1.85
N PRO A 59 9.33 12.98 -1.06
CA PRO A 59 9.49 13.08 0.38
C PRO A 59 10.35 14.27 0.80
N GLY A 60 11.44 14.54 0.09
CA GLY A 60 12.32 15.67 0.37
C GLY A 60 11.61 17.03 0.29
N ARG A 61 10.77 17.24 -0.72
CA ARG A 61 10.00 18.49 -0.87
C ARG A 61 8.83 18.55 0.12
N PHE A 62 8.16 17.42 0.34
CA PHE A 62 7.06 17.30 1.29
C PHE A 62 7.51 17.67 2.71
N TRP A 63 8.55 17.03 3.22
CA TRP A 63 9.04 17.24 4.59
C TRP A 63 9.85 18.52 4.76
N ASN A 64 10.34 19.13 3.69
CA ASN A 64 10.84 20.51 3.75
C ASN A 64 9.72 21.53 3.97
N ALA A 65 8.50 21.25 3.48
CA ALA A 65 7.35 22.13 3.69
C ALA A 65 6.60 21.81 4.99
N VAL A 66 6.44 20.53 5.33
CA VAL A 66 5.78 20.08 6.56
C VAL A 66 6.79 20.03 7.70
N GLN A 67 6.80 21.10 8.48
CA GLN A 67 7.69 21.27 9.63
C GLN A 67 7.02 20.89 10.96
N MET A 68 7.81 20.58 11.99
CA MET A 68 7.31 20.06 13.28
C MET A 68 6.41 21.03 14.06
N TRP A 69 6.53 22.34 13.81
CA TRP A 69 5.65 23.34 14.42
C TRP A 69 4.22 23.33 13.86
N HIS A 70 3.96 22.65 12.73
CA HIS A 70 2.61 22.49 12.22
C HIS A 70 1.83 21.51 13.09
N VAL A 71 0.87 22.04 13.86
CA VAL A 71 0.07 21.27 14.81
C VAL A 71 -0.71 20.15 14.10
N PRO A 72 -0.46 18.86 14.42
CA PRO A 72 -1.21 17.76 13.83
C PRO A 72 -2.67 17.74 14.26
N ARG A 73 -3.57 17.56 13.29
CA ARG A 73 -5.00 17.36 13.55
C ARG A 73 -5.32 15.87 13.49
N VAL A 74 -5.18 15.20 14.63
CA VAL A 74 -5.28 13.73 14.76
C VAL A 74 -6.57 13.16 14.14
N GLY A 75 -7.73 13.79 14.36
CA GLY A 75 -8.99 13.35 13.75
C GLY A 75 -8.97 13.37 12.22
N ARG A 76 -8.29 14.36 11.61
CA ARG A 76 -8.10 14.40 10.15
C ARG A 76 -7.06 13.41 9.66
N LEU A 77 -6.03 13.11 10.46
CA LEU A 77 -5.10 12.04 10.11
C LEU A 77 -5.79 10.67 10.07
N TRP A 78 -6.63 10.36 11.06
CA TRP A 78 -7.42 9.12 11.03
C TRP A 78 -8.42 9.10 9.88
N LEU A 79 -9.09 10.22 9.58
CA LEU A 79 -9.94 10.31 8.40
C LEU A 79 -9.15 10.07 7.11
N TYR A 80 -7.93 10.59 7.00
CA TYR A 80 -7.06 10.34 5.85
C TYR A 80 -6.70 8.85 5.72
N VAL A 81 -6.32 8.20 6.83
CA VAL A 81 -6.05 6.76 6.89
C VAL A 81 -7.29 5.94 6.53
N ALA A 82 -8.45 6.31 7.06
CA ALA A 82 -9.71 5.63 6.76
C ALA A 82 -10.08 5.77 5.27
N LEU A 83 -9.92 6.96 4.68
CA LEU A 83 -10.23 7.22 3.27
C LEU A 83 -9.23 6.54 2.32
N CYS A 84 -7.93 6.73 2.54
CA CYS A 84 -6.88 6.26 1.63
C CYS A 84 -6.51 4.79 1.86
N GLY A 85 -6.61 4.31 3.10
CA GLY A 85 -6.42 2.92 3.45
C GLY A 85 -7.74 2.16 3.35
N GLY A 86 -8.60 2.30 4.35
CA GLY A 86 -9.78 1.45 4.52
C GLY A 86 -10.79 1.49 3.37
N VAL A 87 -11.38 2.66 3.12
CA VAL A 87 -12.46 2.83 2.12
C VAL A 87 -11.93 2.58 0.71
N PHE A 88 -10.76 3.10 0.37
CA PHE A 88 -10.18 2.88 -0.95
C PHE A 88 -9.90 1.40 -1.22
N LEU A 89 -9.24 0.71 -0.27
CA LEU A 89 -8.97 -0.72 -0.42
C LEU A 89 -10.26 -1.52 -0.54
N LEU A 90 -11.25 -1.25 0.33
CA LEU A 90 -12.56 -1.90 0.28
C LEU A 90 -13.23 -1.73 -1.08
N LEU A 91 -13.28 -0.50 -1.62
CA LEU A 91 -13.90 -0.23 -2.90
C LEU A 91 -13.19 -0.95 -4.05
N VAL A 92 -11.85 -1.00 -4.05
CA VAL A 92 -11.12 -1.76 -5.08
C VAL A 92 -11.34 -3.26 -4.94
N SER A 93 -11.33 -3.80 -3.72
CA SER A 93 -11.67 -5.20 -3.47
C SER A 93 -13.07 -5.56 -3.96
N MET A 94 -14.08 -4.73 -3.68
CA MET A 94 -15.44 -4.93 -4.17
C MET A 94 -15.52 -4.86 -5.70
N LEU A 95 -14.78 -3.94 -6.33
CA LEU A 95 -14.71 -3.84 -7.78
C LEU A 95 -14.06 -5.09 -8.40
N MET A 96 -12.97 -5.58 -7.82
CA MET A 96 -12.30 -6.81 -8.26
C MET A 96 -13.24 -8.02 -8.16
N ALA A 97 -13.93 -8.17 -7.02
CA ALA A 97 -14.93 -9.20 -6.82
C ALA A 97 -16.06 -9.11 -7.86
N ALA A 98 -16.58 -7.92 -8.12
CA ALA A 98 -17.62 -7.70 -9.12
C ALA A 98 -17.16 -8.05 -10.53
N ILE A 99 -15.90 -7.73 -10.87
CA ILE A 99 -15.28 -8.08 -12.14
C ILE A 99 -15.16 -9.60 -12.27
N ASP A 100 -14.61 -10.30 -11.28
CA ASP A 100 -14.45 -11.75 -11.32
C ASP A 100 -15.81 -12.47 -11.42
N ILE A 101 -16.81 -12.01 -10.66
CA ILE A 101 -18.20 -12.51 -10.76
C ILE A 101 -18.75 -12.27 -12.17
N GLY A 102 -18.59 -11.06 -12.71
CA GLY A 102 -19.06 -10.71 -14.05
C GLY A 102 -18.46 -11.60 -15.13
N VAL A 103 -17.15 -11.86 -15.05
CA VAL A 103 -16.46 -12.74 -16.00
C VAL A 103 -16.89 -14.18 -15.84
N TYR A 104 -17.07 -14.65 -14.60
CA TYR A 104 -17.62 -15.97 -14.37
C TYR A 104 -19.01 -16.12 -15.02
N TYR A 105 -19.89 -15.14 -14.92
CA TYR A 105 -21.21 -15.23 -15.57
C TYR A 105 -21.15 -15.12 -17.09
N VAL A 106 -20.31 -14.23 -17.63
CA VAL A 106 -20.18 -14.05 -19.08
C VAL A 106 -19.48 -15.24 -19.71
N ALA A 107 -18.28 -15.60 -19.26
CA ALA A 107 -17.49 -16.72 -19.78
C ALA A 107 -18.07 -18.08 -19.38
N GLY A 108 -18.55 -18.21 -18.15
CA GLY A 108 -19.27 -19.40 -17.67
C GLY A 108 -20.59 -19.58 -18.40
N GLY A 109 -21.32 -18.53 -18.80
CA GLY A 109 -22.49 -18.67 -19.67
C GLY A 109 -22.21 -19.41 -20.98
N PHE A 110 -20.97 -19.35 -21.49
CA PHE A 110 -20.52 -20.11 -22.67
C PHE A 110 -20.08 -21.55 -22.37
N VAL A 111 -19.55 -21.84 -21.16
CA VAL A 111 -19.05 -23.17 -20.75
C VAL A 111 -20.10 -24.00 -19.98
N VAL A 112 -21.00 -23.33 -19.25
CA VAL A 112 -21.96 -23.87 -18.25
C VAL A 112 -23.28 -24.33 -18.88
N ARG A 113 -23.34 -24.53 -20.20
CA ARG A 113 -24.35 -25.48 -20.72
C ARG A 113 -24.20 -26.89 -20.09
N GLY A 114 -23.07 -27.19 -19.44
CA GLY A 114 -22.84 -28.46 -18.72
C GLY A 114 -22.98 -28.46 -17.18
N ILE A 115 -22.99 -27.32 -16.46
CA ILE A 115 -22.87 -27.31 -14.97
C ILE A 115 -24.11 -26.69 -14.33
N ARG A 116 -25.21 -27.46 -14.25
CA ARG A 116 -26.48 -27.05 -13.65
C ARG A 116 -26.57 -27.23 -12.12
N THR A 117 -25.47 -27.41 -11.39
CA THR A 117 -25.53 -27.89 -9.98
C THR A 117 -24.61 -27.21 -8.97
N THR A 118 -24.18 -25.96 -9.17
CA THR A 118 -23.57 -25.22 -8.04
C THR A 118 -24.66 -24.77 -7.08
N SER A 119 -24.66 -25.31 -5.86
CA SER A 119 -25.65 -24.99 -4.84
C SER A 119 -25.53 -23.53 -4.36
N PRO A 120 -26.61 -22.92 -3.83
CA PRO A 120 -26.56 -21.58 -3.24
C PRO A 120 -25.53 -21.42 -2.13
N GLU A 121 -25.21 -22.48 -1.38
CA GLU A 121 -24.20 -22.41 -0.30
C GLU A 121 -22.80 -22.10 -0.87
N TYR A 122 -22.48 -22.61 -2.05
CA TYR A 122 -21.21 -22.35 -2.73
C TYR A 122 -21.03 -20.84 -3.02
N TRP A 123 -22.10 -20.16 -3.42
CA TRP A 123 -22.06 -18.72 -3.68
C TRP A 123 -21.80 -17.90 -2.43
N TRP A 124 -22.36 -18.31 -1.30
CA TRP A 124 -22.12 -17.62 -0.04
C TRP A 124 -20.67 -17.77 0.41
N GLN A 125 -20.07 -18.95 0.20
CA GLN A 125 -18.64 -19.17 0.45
C GLN A 125 -17.75 -18.30 -0.44
N VAL A 126 -18.07 -18.18 -1.74
CA VAL A 126 -17.30 -17.31 -2.66
C VAL A 126 -17.41 -15.84 -2.25
N VAL A 127 -18.61 -15.36 -1.90
CA VAL A 127 -18.82 -13.97 -1.44
C VAL A 127 -18.13 -13.73 -0.09
N GLU A 128 -18.26 -14.65 0.86
CA GLU A 128 -17.61 -14.58 2.16
C GLU A 128 -16.09 -14.55 2.00
N GLN A 129 -15.53 -15.41 1.14
CA GLN A 129 -14.11 -15.37 0.81
C GLN A 129 -13.72 -14.06 0.13
N LEU A 130 -14.48 -13.56 -0.84
CA LEU A 130 -14.19 -12.28 -1.52
C LEU A 130 -14.29 -11.07 -0.58
N ILE A 131 -15.08 -11.13 0.49
CA ILE A 131 -15.25 -10.02 1.44
C ILE A 131 -14.23 -10.10 2.58
N LEU A 132 -14.06 -11.28 3.19
CA LEU A 132 -13.17 -11.48 4.34
C LEU A 132 -11.71 -11.65 3.89
N TYR A 133 -11.53 -12.23 2.71
CA TYR A 133 -10.24 -12.54 2.10
C TYR A 133 -10.24 -12.08 0.64
N PRO A 134 -10.47 -10.77 0.34
CA PRO A 134 -10.53 -10.25 -1.03
C PRO A 134 -9.28 -10.53 -1.87
N PHE A 135 -8.26 -11.05 -1.22
CA PHE A 135 -6.98 -11.33 -1.79
C PHE A 135 -6.48 -12.76 -1.48
N ALA A 136 -7.18 -13.60 -0.70
CA ALA A 136 -6.78 -15.01 -0.46
C ALA A 136 -7.93 -15.94 -0.86
N HIS A 137 -7.74 -16.68 -1.95
CA HIS A 137 -8.67 -17.70 -2.40
C HIS A 137 -7.97 -19.06 -2.44
N GLU A 138 -8.55 -20.01 -1.72
CA GLU A 138 -8.14 -21.41 -1.76
C GLU A 138 -8.84 -22.09 -2.95
N GLU A 139 -8.08 -22.55 -3.94
CA GLU A 139 -8.66 -23.24 -5.10
C GLU A 139 -8.88 -24.73 -4.82
N TRP A 140 -10.14 -25.17 -4.94
CA TRP A 140 -10.49 -26.58 -4.93
C TRP A 140 -10.44 -27.17 -6.35
N TRP A 141 -9.54 -28.13 -6.56
CA TRP A 141 -9.27 -28.77 -7.85
C TRP A 141 -10.30 -29.88 -8.13
N GLY A 142 -11.40 -29.55 -8.80
CA GLY A 142 -12.37 -30.53 -9.34
C GLY A 142 -12.06 -30.93 -10.79
N ALA A 143 -11.82 -32.21 -11.04
CA ALA A 143 -11.18 -32.80 -12.23
C ALA A 143 -11.95 -32.77 -13.58
N ALA A 144 -12.85 -31.83 -13.83
CA ALA A 144 -13.55 -31.75 -15.12
C ALA A 144 -13.52 -30.31 -15.67
N TRP A 145 -12.69 -30.12 -16.70
CA TRP A 145 -12.47 -28.88 -17.46
C TRP A 145 -11.60 -27.86 -16.73
N SER A 146 -10.31 -28.03 -16.96
CA SER A 146 -9.25 -27.16 -16.51
C SER A 146 -9.40 -25.75 -17.10
N VAL A 147 -10.12 -24.88 -16.38
CA VAL A 147 -9.75 -23.45 -16.32
C VAL A 147 -8.45 -23.38 -15.49
N LYS A 148 -7.38 -24.02 -15.97
CA LYS A 148 -6.05 -24.05 -15.32
C LYS A 148 -5.31 -22.71 -15.44
N GLY A 149 -5.99 -21.65 -15.86
CA GLY A 149 -5.34 -20.42 -16.34
C GLY A 149 -5.87 -19.10 -15.77
N MET A 150 -7.01 -19.06 -15.08
CA MET A 150 -7.61 -17.77 -14.69
C MET A 150 -7.40 -17.37 -13.23
N SER A 151 -6.87 -18.25 -12.38
CA SER A 151 -6.38 -17.87 -11.07
C SER A 151 -4.96 -17.33 -11.20
N LEU A 152 -4.86 -16.02 -11.36
CA LEU A 152 -3.69 -15.36 -10.79
C LEU A 152 -3.67 -15.79 -9.33
N ASN A 153 -2.67 -16.59 -8.98
CA ASN A 153 -2.48 -17.08 -7.62
C ASN A 153 -2.65 -15.88 -6.70
N THR A 154 -3.72 -15.87 -5.91
CA THR A 154 -4.13 -14.68 -5.15
C THR A 154 -3.06 -14.34 -4.11
N ASP A 155 -2.29 -15.34 -3.69
CA ASP A 155 -1.01 -15.26 -3.00
C ASP A 155 0.00 -14.28 -3.65
N PHE A 156 0.04 -14.19 -4.99
CA PHE A 156 0.95 -13.33 -5.74
C PHE A 156 0.57 -11.85 -5.68
N MET A 157 -0.73 -11.51 -5.63
CA MET A 157 -1.15 -10.12 -5.44
C MET A 157 -1.16 -9.74 -3.95
N LEU A 158 -1.40 -10.72 -3.07
CA LEU A 158 -1.37 -10.54 -1.63
C LEU A 158 0.00 -10.23 -1.10
N MET A 159 1.01 -10.97 -1.52
CA MET A 159 2.35 -10.85 -0.97
C MET A 159 2.85 -9.40 -1.10
N PRO A 160 2.81 -8.74 -2.28
CA PRO A 160 3.12 -7.31 -2.42
C PRO A 160 2.40 -6.39 -1.44
N ILE A 161 1.08 -6.55 -1.32
CA ILE A 161 0.22 -5.70 -0.49
C ILE A 161 0.54 -5.95 0.99
N GLY A 162 0.48 -7.20 1.44
CA GLY A 162 0.76 -7.60 2.81
C GLY A 162 2.17 -7.21 3.25
N CYS A 163 3.16 -7.38 2.38
CA CYS A 163 4.52 -6.92 2.60
C CYS A 163 4.62 -5.39 2.70
N PHE A 164 3.94 -4.65 1.82
CA PHE A 164 3.90 -3.19 1.88
C PHE A 164 3.26 -2.70 3.20
N TRP A 165 2.14 -3.29 3.60
CA TRP A 165 1.44 -2.93 4.85
C TRP A 165 2.24 -3.33 6.09
N GLY A 166 2.81 -4.55 6.10
CA GLY A 166 3.66 -5.04 7.18
C GLY A 166 4.88 -4.15 7.39
N MET A 167 5.57 -3.78 6.30
CA MET A 167 6.65 -2.81 6.36
C MET A 167 6.15 -1.42 6.80
N ASN A 168 5.04 -0.91 6.26
CA ASN A 168 4.55 0.40 6.66
C ASN A 168 4.15 0.47 8.13
N LEU A 169 3.65 -0.63 8.70
CA LEU A 169 3.25 -0.72 10.10
C LEU A 169 4.44 -0.95 11.04
N SER A 170 5.50 -1.64 10.60
CA SER A 170 6.69 -1.86 11.43
C SER A 170 7.37 -0.54 11.79
N TRP A 171 7.41 0.45 10.89
CA TRP A 171 8.01 1.77 11.16
C TRP A 171 7.41 2.50 12.36
N PRO A 172 6.09 2.81 12.42
CA PRO A 172 5.50 3.47 13.57
C PRO A 172 5.56 2.60 14.83
N VAL A 173 5.41 1.28 14.72
CA VAL A 173 5.52 0.38 15.88
C VAL A 173 6.91 0.47 16.50
N MET A 174 7.97 0.29 15.69
CA MET A 174 9.34 0.40 16.15
C MET A 174 9.68 1.78 16.68
N MET A 175 9.17 2.84 16.04
CA MET A 175 9.33 4.19 16.56
C MET A 175 8.66 4.37 17.92
N LEU A 176 7.48 3.78 18.15
CA LEU A 176 6.81 3.84 19.46
C LEU A 176 7.55 3.05 20.54
N LEU A 177 8.25 1.98 20.17
CA LEU A 177 9.11 1.20 21.07
C LEU A 177 10.42 1.93 21.43
N LEU A 178 10.95 2.76 20.52
CA LEU A 178 12.13 3.60 20.76
C LEU A 178 11.77 4.90 21.51
N SER A 179 11.25 4.78 22.73
CA SER A 179 10.80 5.92 23.55
C SER A 179 11.91 6.95 23.77
N ASP A 180 13.12 6.49 24.11
CA ASP A 180 14.20 7.36 24.55
C ASP A 180 14.75 8.21 23.40
N SER A 181 14.99 7.58 22.24
CA SER A 181 15.41 8.29 21.04
C SER A 181 14.35 9.30 20.58
N ARG A 182 13.06 8.97 20.71
CA ARG A 182 11.96 9.92 20.44
C ARG A 182 11.96 11.09 21.40
N LEU A 183 12.19 10.85 22.70
CA LEU A 183 12.20 11.89 23.72
C LEU A 183 13.37 12.85 23.50
N GLU A 184 14.55 12.33 23.16
CA GLU A 184 15.73 13.11 22.78
C GLU A 184 15.42 14.02 21.56
N ALA A 185 14.81 13.46 20.52
CA ALA A 185 14.41 14.20 19.32
C ALA A 185 13.10 15.02 19.51
N LYS A 186 12.48 14.97 20.70
CA LYS A 186 11.19 15.60 21.05
C LYS A 186 10.05 15.27 20.07
N VAL A 187 10.08 14.06 19.52
CA VAL A 187 9.09 13.57 18.57
C VAL A 187 7.86 13.07 19.32
N LYS A 188 6.72 13.75 19.16
CA LYS A 188 5.43 13.34 19.76
C LYS A 188 4.84 12.11 19.04
N ARG A 189 3.96 11.35 19.69
CA ARG A 189 3.25 10.21 19.07
C ARG A 189 2.46 10.63 17.82
N THR A 190 1.90 11.84 17.85
CA THR A 190 1.19 12.44 16.72
C THR A 190 2.09 12.71 15.50
N HIS A 191 3.38 12.97 15.70
CA HIS A 191 4.33 13.12 14.59
C HIS A 191 4.65 11.77 13.92
N VAL A 192 4.70 10.70 14.71
CA VAL A 192 4.83 9.32 14.20
C VAL A 192 3.59 8.93 13.41
N LEU A 193 2.40 9.16 13.97
CA LEU A 193 1.13 8.94 13.28
C LEU A 193 1.06 9.70 11.94
N ARG A 194 1.50 10.96 11.90
CA ARG A 194 1.54 11.76 10.67
C ARG A 194 2.49 11.15 9.63
N GLY A 195 3.69 10.75 10.04
CA GLY A 195 4.68 10.12 9.15
C GLY A 195 4.17 8.83 8.52
N TRP A 196 3.45 8.03 9.32
CA TRP A 196 2.81 6.79 8.88
C TRP A 196 1.58 7.04 8.00
N ALA A 197 0.65 7.89 8.42
CA ALA A 197 -0.58 8.16 7.66
C ALA A 197 -0.26 8.58 6.22
N TYR A 198 0.76 9.42 6.04
CA TYR A 198 1.21 9.89 4.73
C TYR A 198 2.12 8.93 3.97
N SER A 199 2.55 7.80 4.55
CA SER A 199 3.23 6.75 3.77
C SER A 199 2.23 5.77 3.15
N LEU A 200 1.02 5.65 3.70
CA LEU A 200 0.00 4.68 3.26
C LEU A 200 -0.52 4.89 1.83
N TRP A 201 -0.37 6.09 1.27
CA TRP A 201 -1.00 6.40 0.00
C TRP A 201 -0.47 5.59 -1.18
N TRP A 202 0.77 5.08 -1.12
CA TRP A 202 1.27 4.15 -2.14
C TRP A 202 0.54 2.83 -2.14
N GLY A 203 -0.09 2.45 -1.02
CA GLY A 203 -1.03 1.34 -0.98
C GLY A 203 -2.14 1.53 -2.02
N MET A 204 -2.61 2.76 -2.22
CA MET A 204 -3.61 3.07 -3.27
C MET A 204 -3.03 2.85 -4.67
N VAL A 205 -1.84 3.38 -4.94
CA VAL A 205 -1.19 3.27 -6.26
C VAL A 205 -0.94 1.81 -6.63
N ILE A 206 -0.41 1.02 -5.69
CA ILE A 206 -0.21 -0.43 -5.86
C ILE A 206 -1.53 -1.09 -6.23
N THR A 207 -2.56 -0.81 -5.45
CA THR A 207 -3.86 -1.45 -5.61
C THR A 207 -4.50 -1.08 -6.96
N ILE A 208 -4.35 0.17 -7.42
CA ILE A 208 -4.79 0.58 -8.78
C ILE A 208 -3.99 -0.15 -9.86
N MET A 209 -2.66 -0.23 -9.72
CA MET A 209 -1.81 -0.90 -10.69
C MET A 209 -2.12 -2.40 -10.78
N LEU A 210 -2.35 -3.06 -9.65
CA LEU A 210 -2.75 -4.47 -9.58
C LEU A 210 -4.14 -4.68 -10.19
N LEU A 211 -5.09 -3.77 -9.94
CA LEU A 211 -6.40 -3.76 -10.59
C LEU A 211 -6.27 -3.67 -12.12
N VAL A 212 -5.43 -2.75 -12.63
CA VAL A 212 -5.20 -2.59 -14.08
C VAL A 212 -4.53 -3.84 -14.67
N LEU A 213 -3.56 -4.42 -13.96
CA LEU A 213 -2.89 -5.64 -14.40
C LEU A 213 -3.87 -6.82 -14.46
N ARG A 214 -4.72 -6.97 -13.42
CA ARG A 214 -5.76 -7.99 -13.36
C ARG A 214 -6.75 -7.83 -14.51
N THR A 215 -7.28 -6.63 -14.73
CA THR A 215 -8.26 -6.41 -15.80
C THR A 215 -7.67 -6.66 -17.18
N GLY A 216 -6.39 -6.36 -17.38
CA GLY A 216 -5.67 -6.69 -18.61
C GLY A 216 -5.57 -8.21 -18.86
N ILE A 217 -5.18 -8.97 -17.84
CA ILE A 217 -5.09 -10.44 -17.91
C ILE A 217 -6.48 -11.06 -18.14
N LEU A 218 -7.48 -10.55 -17.41
CA LEU A 218 -8.85 -11.03 -17.54
C LEU A 218 -9.43 -10.75 -18.93
N ALA A 219 -9.12 -9.59 -19.52
CA ALA A 219 -9.51 -9.28 -20.88
C ALA A 219 -8.89 -10.25 -21.89
N THR A 220 -7.62 -10.64 -21.71
CA THR A 220 -6.98 -11.65 -22.57
C THR A 220 -7.65 -13.02 -22.43
N ASP A 221 -8.02 -13.42 -21.21
CA ASP A 221 -8.71 -14.68 -20.94
C ASP A 221 -10.12 -14.73 -21.56
N ILE A 222 -10.86 -13.62 -21.49
CA ILE A 222 -12.17 -13.49 -22.15
C ILE A 222 -12.00 -13.58 -23.67
N CYS A 223 -11.01 -12.89 -24.25
CA CYS A 223 -10.78 -12.95 -25.70
C CYS A 223 -10.43 -14.37 -26.17
N ASP A 224 -9.60 -15.09 -25.41
CA ASP A 224 -9.24 -16.47 -25.70
C ASP A 224 -10.45 -17.42 -25.59
N SER A 225 -11.36 -17.19 -24.63
CA SER A 225 -12.56 -18.01 -24.43
C SER A 225 -13.72 -17.70 -25.41
N MET A 226 -13.95 -16.44 -25.79
CA MET A 226 -15.13 -16.04 -26.57
C MET A 226 -15.09 -16.33 -28.08
N GLY A 227 -13.91 -16.45 -28.71
CA GLY A 227 -13.89 -16.48 -30.18
C GLY A 227 -12.58 -16.83 -30.85
N TRP A 228 -11.54 -17.16 -30.09
CA TRP A 228 -10.24 -17.52 -30.65
C TRP A 228 -9.94 -19.02 -30.64
N THR A 229 -10.82 -19.88 -30.15
CA THR A 229 -10.62 -21.33 -30.24
C THR A 229 -11.01 -21.90 -31.61
N TRP A 230 -12.05 -21.41 -32.27
CA TRP A 230 -12.51 -21.99 -33.55
C TRP A 230 -11.73 -21.47 -34.78
N MET A 231 -11.42 -20.18 -34.87
CA MET A 231 -10.63 -19.61 -35.98
C MET A 231 -9.11 -19.84 -35.84
N LYS A 232 -8.59 -19.95 -34.61
CA LYS A 232 -7.15 -20.05 -34.33
C LYS A 232 -6.67 -21.50 -34.25
N MET A 233 -7.53 -22.47 -33.89
CA MET A 233 -7.23 -23.91 -34.06
C MET A 233 -6.94 -24.28 -35.53
N GLN A 234 -7.49 -23.53 -36.49
CA GLN A 234 -7.26 -23.77 -37.92
C GLN A 234 -6.07 -22.98 -38.50
N LEU A 235 -5.70 -21.83 -37.93
CA LEU A 235 -4.67 -20.95 -38.48
C LEU A 235 -3.34 -20.93 -37.70
N ILE A 236 -3.30 -21.39 -36.45
CA ILE A 236 -2.09 -21.35 -35.62
C ILE A 236 -1.70 -22.76 -35.19
N ASN A 237 -0.80 -23.35 -35.98
CA ASN A 237 0.12 -24.40 -35.56
C ASN A 237 0.62 -24.15 -34.13
N ALA A 238 0.57 -25.19 -33.30
CA ALA A 238 0.82 -25.26 -31.85
C ALA A 238 2.11 -24.58 -31.29
N ARG A 239 2.99 -24.03 -32.13
CA ARG A 239 4.28 -23.46 -31.75
C ARG A 239 4.21 -22.01 -31.23
N ASN A 240 3.20 -21.22 -31.62
CA ASN A 240 3.13 -19.80 -31.22
C ASN A 240 2.21 -19.52 -30.02
N TRP A 241 1.41 -20.50 -29.59
CA TRP A 241 0.47 -20.34 -28.48
C TRP A 241 1.18 -20.29 -27.11
N GLY A 242 2.16 -21.15 -26.89
CA GLY A 242 2.94 -21.15 -25.64
C GLY A 242 3.68 -19.83 -25.41
N TRP A 243 4.19 -19.21 -26.48
CA TRP A 243 4.93 -17.95 -26.37
C TRP A 243 4.03 -16.77 -26.00
N GLN A 244 2.83 -16.63 -26.57
CA GLN A 244 1.97 -15.47 -26.27
C GLN A 244 1.41 -15.48 -24.83
N VAL A 245 1.10 -16.66 -24.31
CA VAL A 245 0.59 -16.83 -22.93
C VAL A 245 1.72 -16.73 -21.91
N LEU A 246 2.87 -17.36 -22.14
CA LEU A 246 4.01 -17.22 -21.22
C LEU A 246 4.58 -15.80 -21.19
N LEU A 247 4.66 -15.11 -22.34
CA LEU A 247 5.12 -13.72 -22.39
C LEU A 247 4.18 -12.77 -21.63
N SER A 248 2.86 -12.97 -21.63
CA SER A 248 1.96 -12.07 -20.90
C SER A 248 2.08 -12.22 -19.38
N TYR A 249 2.19 -13.44 -18.85
CA TYR A 249 2.34 -13.67 -17.41
C TYR A 249 3.74 -13.29 -16.90
N ASP A 250 4.81 -13.66 -17.61
CA ASP A 250 6.18 -13.34 -17.19
C ASP A 250 6.43 -11.82 -17.22
N ILE A 251 5.87 -11.11 -18.21
CA ILE A 251 5.92 -9.65 -18.26
C ILE A 251 5.10 -9.04 -17.12
N ALA A 252 3.87 -9.52 -16.87
CA ALA A 252 3.06 -9.07 -15.76
C ALA A 252 3.75 -9.27 -14.41
N TYR A 253 4.41 -10.42 -14.23
CA TYR A 253 5.21 -10.75 -13.06
C TYR A 253 6.40 -9.80 -12.92
N GLY A 254 7.16 -9.60 -14.00
CA GLY A 254 8.29 -8.68 -14.03
C GLY A 254 7.89 -7.24 -13.70
N ILE A 255 6.74 -6.77 -14.21
CA ILE A 255 6.18 -5.46 -13.90
C ILE A 255 5.78 -5.38 -12.42
N ALA A 256 5.01 -6.34 -11.92
CA ALA A 256 4.56 -6.35 -10.53
C ALA A 256 5.75 -6.37 -9.55
N LEU A 257 6.74 -7.23 -9.79
CA LEU A 257 7.96 -7.29 -8.98
C LEU A 257 8.75 -5.97 -9.05
N THR A 258 8.91 -5.39 -10.23
CA THR A 258 9.62 -4.11 -10.40
C THR A 258 8.91 -2.98 -9.64
N LEU A 259 7.57 -2.94 -9.70
CA LEU A 259 6.78 -1.96 -8.96
C LEU A 259 6.99 -2.13 -7.45
N VAL A 260 6.88 -3.36 -6.94
CA VAL A 260 7.11 -3.69 -5.53
C VAL A 260 8.49 -3.23 -5.06
N LEU A 261 9.54 -3.54 -5.82
CA LEU A 261 10.90 -3.09 -5.52
C LEU A 261 11.02 -1.55 -5.52
N ALA A 262 10.42 -0.89 -6.50
CA ALA A 262 10.40 0.58 -6.57
C ALA A 262 9.71 1.20 -5.34
N LEU A 263 8.64 0.56 -4.84
CA LEU A 263 7.90 0.99 -3.65
C LEU A 263 8.67 0.76 -2.36
N TYR A 264 9.45 -0.32 -2.28
CA TYR A 264 10.38 -0.53 -1.19
C TYR A 264 11.42 0.57 -1.13
N VAL A 265 12.07 0.84 -2.25
CA VAL A 265 13.06 1.93 -2.36
C VAL A 265 12.42 3.27 -2.00
N TRP A 266 11.18 3.51 -2.46
CA TRP A 266 10.45 4.72 -2.11
C TRP A 266 10.14 4.79 -0.61
N THR A 267 9.66 3.71 0.00
CA THR A 267 9.27 3.69 1.43
C THR A 267 10.50 3.85 2.33
N ALA A 268 11.59 3.17 1.99
CA ALA A 268 12.91 3.37 2.58
C ALA A 268 13.32 4.85 2.51
N ARG A 269 13.25 5.46 1.32
CA ARG A 269 13.55 6.88 1.12
C ARG A 269 12.61 7.79 1.91
N TRP A 270 11.33 7.47 1.98
CA TRP A 270 10.33 8.23 2.73
C TRP A 270 10.72 8.31 4.19
N TRP A 271 10.95 7.17 4.83
CA TRP A 271 11.30 7.09 6.24
C TRP A 271 12.69 7.65 6.55
N TRP A 272 13.66 7.49 5.65
CA TRP A 272 14.95 8.17 5.75
C TRP A 272 14.77 9.69 5.86
N VAL A 273 13.98 10.27 4.96
CA VAL A 273 13.72 11.72 4.95
C VAL A 273 12.94 12.17 6.19
N VAL A 274 11.95 11.38 6.64
CA VAL A 274 11.21 11.64 7.89
C VAL A 274 12.19 11.72 9.07
N ILE A 275 13.05 10.72 9.22
CA ILE A 275 13.99 10.63 10.36
C ILE A 275 15.03 11.75 10.31
N VAL A 276 15.64 11.98 9.14
CA VAL A 276 16.74 12.94 8.99
C VAL A 276 16.24 14.39 8.98
N ARG A 277 15.23 14.71 8.16
CA ARG A 277 14.83 16.10 7.92
C ARG A 277 13.71 16.56 8.83
N TYR A 278 12.70 15.72 9.02
CA TYR A 278 11.51 16.10 9.79
C TYR A 278 11.75 15.94 11.29
N TRP A 279 12.22 14.78 11.73
CA TRP A 279 12.45 14.49 13.15
C TRP A 279 13.82 14.91 13.67
N ARG A 280 14.85 14.97 12.80
CA ARG A 280 16.20 15.43 13.11
C ARG A 280 16.83 14.68 14.30
N PHE A 281 16.79 13.35 14.27
CA PHE A 281 17.47 12.52 15.28
C PHE A 281 18.99 12.84 15.31
N SER A 282 19.61 12.74 16.48
CA SER A 282 21.06 12.92 16.66
C SER A 282 21.89 11.87 15.91
N ARG A 283 21.38 10.62 15.85
CA ARG A 283 21.99 9.48 15.13
C ARG A 283 21.01 8.89 14.11
N PRO A 284 20.64 9.63 13.06
CA PRO A 284 19.54 9.23 12.18
C PRO A 284 19.86 7.95 11.41
N GLY A 285 21.13 7.74 11.05
CA GLY A 285 21.60 6.54 10.36
C GLY A 285 21.37 5.25 11.15
N LEU A 286 21.79 5.24 12.43
CA LEU A 286 21.63 4.07 13.29
C LEU A 286 20.15 3.72 13.50
N VAL A 287 19.34 4.73 13.84
CA VAL A 287 17.89 4.56 14.06
C VAL A 287 17.21 4.03 12.80
N TYR A 288 17.54 4.61 11.64
CA TYR A 288 17.00 4.16 10.36
C TYR A 288 17.34 2.70 10.06
N TRP A 289 18.61 2.32 10.14
CA TRP A 289 19.05 0.97 9.77
C TRP A 289 18.51 -0.11 10.71
N LEU A 290 18.38 0.18 12.01
CA LEU A 290 17.77 -0.74 12.97
C LEU A 290 16.30 -1.02 12.62
N ILE A 291 15.51 0.02 12.35
CA ILE A 291 14.09 -0.15 12.00
C ILE A 291 13.95 -0.79 10.63
N PHE A 292 14.78 -0.39 9.67
CA PHE A 292 14.78 -0.98 8.33
C PHE A 292 15.11 -2.47 8.39
N ALA A 293 16.10 -2.89 9.17
CA ALA A 293 16.45 -4.29 9.34
C ALA A 293 15.29 -5.11 9.94
N VAL A 294 14.64 -4.61 11.01
CA VAL A 294 13.46 -5.27 11.59
C VAL A 294 12.31 -5.34 10.59
N SER A 295 12.12 -4.28 9.80
CA SER A 295 11.09 -4.25 8.76
C SER A 295 11.37 -5.26 7.65
N LEU A 296 12.63 -5.46 7.25
CA LEU A 296 13.03 -6.51 6.32
C LEU A 296 12.82 -7.91 6.91
N LEU A 297 13.14 -8.12 8.19
CA LEU A 297 12.87 -9.40 8.86
C LEU A 297 11.37 -9.71 8.93
N ALA A 298 10.53 -8.69 9.14
CA ALA A 298 9.07 -8.85 9.11
C ALA A 298 8.54 -9.30 7.74
N LEU A 299 9.24 -8.98 6.64
CA LEU A 299 8.90 -9.46 5.30
C LEU A 299 9.19 -10.95 5.10
N LEU A 300 10.10 -11.52 5.90
CA LEU A 300 10.43 -12.96 5.81
C LEU A 300 9.38 -13.83 6.49
N ILE A 301 8.52 -13.27 7.35
CA ILE A 301 7.53 -14.03 8.14
C ILE A 301 6.41 -14.62 7.25
N PRO A 302 5.78 -13.88 6.32
CA PRO A 302 4.73 -14.43 5.44
C PRO A 302 5.28 -15.39 4.38
N GLY A 303 6.58 -15.29 4.07
CA GLY A 303 7.23 -16.04 3.01
C GLY A 303 7.74 -17.43 3.40
N VAL A 304 7.55 -17.86 4.66
CA VAL A 304 7.93 -19.23 5.09
C VAL A 304 6.91 -20.22 4.53
N PRO A 305 7.25 -20.97 3.46
CA PRO A 305 6.37 -22.00 2.92
C PRO A 305 6.18 -23.05 4.01
N GLY A 306 4.94 -23.25 4.45
CA GLY A 306 4.61 -24.16 5.56
C GLY A 306 4.02 -23.49 6.81
N SER A 307 4.00 -22.15 6.90
CA SER A 307 3.25 -21.47 7.99
C SER A 307 1.74 -21.76 7.94
N TYR A 308 1.19 -21.95 6.75
CA TYR A 308 -0.19 -22.40 6.51
C TYR A 308 -0.38 -23.91 6.69
N GLU A 309 0.68 -24.72 6.59
CA GLU A 309 0.63 -26.17 6.90
C GLU A 309 0.74 -26.45 8.40
N LEU A 310 1.38 -25.56 9.16
CA LEU A 310 1.51 -25.68 10.61
C LEU A 310 0.17 -25.50 11.36
N LEU A 311 -0.74 -24.69 10.84
CA LEU A 311 -2.08 -24.49 11.41
C LEU A 311 -2.93 -25.78 11.45
N PRO A 312 -3.10 -26.53 10.34
CA PRO A 312 -3.77 -27.83 10.37
C PRO A 312 -2.96 -28.91 11.09
N MET A 313 -1.62 -28.82 11.14
CA MET A 313 -0.83 -29.69 12.01
C MET A 313 -1.15 -29.45 13.49
N LEU A 314 -1.17 -28.20 13.98
CA LEU A 314 -1.51 -27.87 15.37
C LEU A 314 -2.94 -28.28 15.73
N ASN A 315 -3.87 -28.23 14.77
CA ASN A 315 -5.25 -28.67 14.98
C ASN A 315 -5.40 -30.21 15.09
N ARG A 316 -4.40 -31.00 14.65
CA ARG A 316 -4.38 -32.46 14.85
C ARG A 316 -3.91 -32.91 16.23
N TRP A 317 -3.34 -32.02 17.05
CA TRP A 317 -2.87 -32.34 18.41
C TRP A 317 -3.90 -32.06 19.50
N ASN A 318 -5.13 -31.68 19.14
CA ASN A 318 -6.26 -31.52 20.06
C ASN A 318 -7.15 -32.78 20.09
N TRP A 319 -6.56 -33.94 20.39
CA TRP A 319 -7.27 -35.18 20.74
C TRP A 319 -6.57 -35.91 21.87
#